data_AF-A0A973EKC8-F1
#
_entry.id   AF-A0A973EKC8-F1
#
_cell.length_a   1.000
_cell.length_b   1.000
_cell.length_c   1.000
_cell.angle_alpha   90.00
_cell.angle_beta   90.00
_cell.angle_gamma   90.00
#
_symmetry.space_group_name_H-M   'P 1'
#
loop_
_entity.id
_entity.type
_entity.pdbx_description
1 polymer ?
#
loop_
_entity_poly.entity_id
_entity_poly.type
_entity_poly.pdbx_seq_one_letter_code
_entity_poly.pdbx_strand_id
1 'polypeptide(L)'
;MIRFLTCLLFIQTQLLAQTDSNFISQHPYDATLYSYLTSKINTIEYYTAKSKYNLHYQPNSWGSFGIGGSYKWVDLSLGLLSYGKKDNSQYGTTTRFDVQLHLYPRKFIFDIFFQLYNGFYSDNKEIVPQGAKSYYRNDIGMSHLGINIIRILNYEHFSTKAAFSQSEIQRKKAGSWAVGTKFNIFGINSDSSLLAPIIYPPPYKKYIK
;
A
#
# COMPACT_ATOMS: atom_id res chain seq x y z
N MET A 1 -25.32 -27.15 -22.81
CA MET A 1 -25.58 -27.46 -21.39
C MET A 1 -24.56 -26.70 -20.55
N ILE A 2 -24.91 -25.50 -20.07
CA ILE A 2 -24.01 -24.66 -19.24
C ILE A 2 -24.55 -24.74 -17.81
N ARG A 3 -23.79 -25.39 -16.92
CA ARG A 3 -24.12 -25.47 -15.50
C ARG A 3 -23.53 -24.25 -14.81
N PHE A 4 -24.40 -23.31 -14.41
CA PHE A 4 -24.04 -22.29 -13.43
C PHE A 4 -23.84 -22.96 -12.07
N LEU A 5 -22.60 -22.98 -11.59
CA LEU A 5 -22.28 -23.32 -10.21
C LEU A 5 -22.57 -22.07 -9.36
N THR A 6 -23.80 -21.98 -8.84
CA THR A 6 -24.19 -20.98 -7.85
C THR A 6 -23.50 -21.29 -6.53
N CYS A 7 -22.39 -20.60 -6.26
CA CYS A 7 -21.77 -20.58 -4.94
C CYS A 7 -22.65 -19.72 -4.02
N LEU A 8 -23.55 -20.38 -3.28
CA LEU A 8 -24.35 -19.78 -2.20
C LEU A 8 -23.41 -19.39 -1.05
N LEU A 9 -22.84 -18.18 -1.14
CA LEU A 9 -22.26 -17.50 0.01
C LEU A 9 -23.39 -17.17 0.99
N PHE A 10 -23.57 -18.01 2.00
CA PHE A 10 -24.34 -17.70 3.20
C PHE A 10 -23.66 -16.54 3.95
N ILE A 11 -23.91 -15.31 3.49
CA ILE A 11 -23.63 -14.11 4.27
C ILE A 11 -24.82 -13.93 5.23
N GLN A 12 -24.83 -14.69 6.33
CA GLN A 12 -25.64 -14.29 7.49
C GLN A 12 -24.98 -13.03 8.07
N THR A 13 -25.43 -11.86 7.60
CA THR A 13 -25.16 -10.59 8.25
C THR A 13 -25.91 -10.55 9.58
N GLN A 14 -25.33 -11.12 10.63
CA GLN A 14 -25.71 -10.72 11.99
C GLN A 14 -25.19 -9.30 12.22
N LEU A 15 -26.02 -8.32 11.84
CA LEU A 15 -25.74 -6.88 11.97
C LEU A 15 -25.51 -6.43 13.43
N LEU A 16 -25.81 -7.30 14.41
CA LEU A 16 -25.58 -7.07 15.83
C LEU A 16 -24.83 -8.26 16.43
N ALA A 17 -23.56 -8.41 16.07
CA ALA A 17 -22.70 -9.36 16.78
C ALA A 17 -22.50 -8.87 18.23
N GLN A 18 -22.99 -9.65 19.19
CA GLN A 18 -22.95 -9.34 20.61
C GLN A 18 -21.52 -9.47 21.15
N THR A 19 -21.14 -8.59 22.08
CA THR A 19 -19.85 -8.63 22.79
C THR A 19 -20.06 -8.84 24.27
N ASP A 20 -19.14 -9.54 24.92
CA ASP A 20 -19.16 -9.65 26.38
C ASP A 20 -18.64 -8.35 27.03
N SER A 21 -19.53 -7.64 27.74
CA SER A 21 -19.22 -6.39 28.44
C SER A 21 -18.25 -6.57 29.61
N ASN A 22 -18.04 -7.80 30.08
CA ASN A 22 -17.00 -8.13 31.05
C ASN A 22 -15.59 -8.08 30.43
N PHE A 23 -15.49 -8.27 29.11
CA PHE A 23 -14.23 -8.27 28.38
C PHE A 23 -13.99 -6.97 27.63
N ILE A 24 -15.04 -6.36 27.08
CA ILE A 24 -14.93 -5.22 26.17
C ILE A 24 -15.80 -4.07 26.69
N SER A 25 -15.22 -2.88 26.83
CA SER A 25 -15.98 -1.64 27.08
C SER A 25 -15.78 -0.62 25.96
N GLN A 26 -16.75 0.27 25.80
CA GLN A 26 -16.63 1.39 24.85
C GLN A 26 -15.62 2.42 25.36
N HIS A 27 -14.88 3.02 24.43
CA HIS A 27 -14.02 4.16 24.76
C HIS A 27 -14.89 5.40 25.04
N PRO A 28 -14.47 6.35 25.90
CA PRO A 28 -15.23 7.57 26.18
C PRO A 28 -15.40 8.49 24.96
N TYR A 29 -14.58 8.32 23.92
CA TYR A 29 -14.61 9.13 22.71
C TYR A 29 -14.95 8.25 21.50
N ASP A 30 -15.99 8.64 20.77
CA ASP A 30 -16.43 7.95 19.55
C ASP A 30 -15.60 8.32 18.33
N ALA A 31 -14.85 9.43 18.39
CA ALA A 31 -14.07 9.97 17.29
C ALA A 31 -12.64 10.32 17.75
N THR A 32 -11.65 10.05 16.90
CA THR A 32 -10.26 10.47 17.12
C THR A 32 -9.73 11.11 15.84
N LEU A 33 -8.94 12.18 15.97
CA LEU A 33 -8.14 12.75 14.89
C LEU A 33 -6.67 12.55 15.25
N TYR A 34 -5.86 12.14 14.28
CA TYR A 34 -4.44 11.90 14.50
C TYR A 34 -3.60 12.28 13.27
N SER A 35 -2.31 12.46 13.51
CA SER A 35 -1.30 12.56 12.47
C SER A 35 -0.31 11.40 12.61
N TYR A 36 0.31 10.99 11.52
CA TYR A 36 1.22 9.85 11.51
C TYR A 36 2.37 10.04 10.52
N LEU A 37 3.47 9.35 10.81
CA LEU A 37 4.60 9.17 9.89
C LEU A 37 4.65 7.69 9.53
N THR A 38 4.82 7.38 8.24
CA THR A 38 4.95 6.01 7.76
C THR A 38 6.06 5.89 6.72
N SER A 39 6.83 4.81 6.78
CA SER A 39 7.77 4.44 5.73
C SER A 39 7.18 3.26 4.95
N LYS A 40 6.67 3.56 3.75
CA LYS A 40 6.24 2.57 2.76
C LYS A 40 6.92 2.95 1.45
N ILE A 41 7.83 2.10 0.99
CA ILE A 41 8.61 2.30 -0.23
C ILE A 41 8.21 1.20 -1.19
N ASN A 42 7.72 1.60 -2.37
CA ASN A 42 7.39 0.68 -3.44
C ASN A 42 8.46 0.83 -4.51
N THR A 43 9.25 -0.22 -4.67
CA THR A 43 10.35 -0.30 -5.62
C THR A 43 9.95 -1.20 -6.79
N ILE A 44 10.37 -0.83 -8.00
CA ILE A 44 10.21 -1.66 -9.19
C ILE A 44 11.56 -2.32 -9.47
N GLU A 45 11.57 -3.66 -9.41
CA GLU A 45 12.74 -4.47 -9.70
C GLU A 45 12.46 -5.38 -10.89
N TYR A 46 13.42 -5.45 -11.82
CA TYR A 46 13.39 -6.38 -12.93
C TYR A 46 14.68 -7.19 -12.96
N TYR A 47 14.50 -8.52 -12.86
CA TYR A 47 15.56 -9.52 -12.88
C TYR A 47 15.48 -10.32 -14.18
N THR A 48 16.62 -10.57 -14.80
CA THR A 48 16.73 -11.37 -16.03
C THR A 48 17.72 -12.51 -15.83
N ALA A 49 17.30 -13.73 -16.17
CA ALA A 49 18.14 -14.93 -15.98
C ALA A 49 19.31 -15.01 -16.98
N LYS A 50 19.22 -14.31 -18.12
CA LYS A 50 20.20 -14.40 -19.21
C LYS A 50 21.24 -13.30 -19.20
N SER A 51 21.00 -12.23 -18.46
CA SER A 51 21.85 -11.05 -18.47
C SER A 51 22.04 -10.60 -17.02
N LYS A 52 23.26 -10.24 -16.59
CA LYS A 52 23.58 -9.90 -15.19
C LYS A 52 22.97 -8.56 -14.72
N TYR A 53 21.94 -8.07 -15.41
CA TYR A 53 21.40 -6.74 -15.24
C TYR A 53 20.21 -6.77 -14.28
N ASN A 54 20.30 -5.97 -13.22
CA ASN A 54 19.24 -5.78 -12.24
C ASN A 54 18.73 -4.36 -12.35
N LEU A 55 17.60 -4.17 -13.01
CA LEU A 55 17.01 -2.84 -13.11
C LEU A 55 16.23 -2.55 -11.83
N HIS A 56 16.56 -1.43 -11.19
CA HIS A 56 16.00 -1.02 -9.91
C HIS A 56 15.55 0.44 -10.00
N TYR A 57 14.24 0.66 -9.88
CA TYR A 57 13.64 1.99 -9.81
C TYR A 57 12.98 2.19 -8.46
N GLN A 58 13.36 3.27 -7.78
CA GLN A 58 12.86 3.60 -6.45
C GLN A 58 12.36 5.06 -6.40
N PRO A 59 11.36 5.34 -5.55
CA PRO A 59 10.89 6.69 -5.33
C PRO A 59 11.92 7.51 -4.54
N ASN A 60 12.01 8.81 -4.81
CA ASN A 60 12.77 9.77 -4.00
C ASN A 60 11.96 10.24 -2.79
N SER A 61 11.64 9.31 -1.89
CA SER A 61 11.00 9.57 -0.61
C SER A 61 11.26 8.43 0.36
N TRP A 62 11.71 8.71 1.58
CA TRP A 62 11.86 7.69 2.62
C TRP A 62 10.51 7.30 3.25
N GLY A 63 9.60 8.26 3.36
CA GLY A 63 8.28 8.03 3.95
C GLY A 63 7.29 9.13 3.63
N SER A 64 6.10 9.01 4.20
CA SER A 64 5.04 10.01 4.13
C SER A 64 4.52 10.42 5.51
N PHE A 65 4.26 11.70 5.67
CA PHE A 65 3.40 12.25 6.71
C PHE A 65 1.95 12.23 6.22
N GLY A 66 1.05 11.88 7.13
CA GLY A 66 -0.38 11.82 6.87
C GLY A 66 -1.21 12.25 8.07
N ILE A 67 -2.49 12.45 7.80
CA ILE A 67 -3.53 12.71 8.78
C ILE A 67 -4.60 11.64 8.64
N GLY A 68 -5.26 11.31 9.75
CA GLY A 68 -6.33 10.33 9.75
C GLY A 68 -7.33 10.62 10.84
N GLY A 69 -8.50 10.03 10.69
CA GLY A 69 -9.55 10.11 11.68
C GLY A 69 -10.28 8.78 11.79
N SER A 70 -10.64 8.43 13.02
CA SER A 70 -11.48 7.28 13.32
C SER A 70 -12.83 7.74 13.86
N TYR A 71 -13.88 7.02 13.51
CA TYR A 71 -15.20 7.13 14.10
C TYR A 71 -15.80 5.73 14.28
N LYS A 72 -15.98 5.33 15.54
CA LYS A 72 -16.49 4.01 15.94
C LYS A 72 -15.71 2.84 15.31
N TRP A 73 -16.24 2.25 14.24
CA TRP A 73 -15.67 1.08 13.55
C TRP A 73 -15.05 1.44 12.20
N VAL A 74 -15.02 2.72 11.83
CA VAL A 74 -14.46 3.23 10.58
C VAL A 74 -13.24 4.08 10.89
N ASP A 75 -12.16 3.91 10.13
CA ASP A 75 -10.98 4.76 10.18
C ASP A 75 -10.52 5.08 8.76
N LEU A 76 -10.23 6.35 8.50
CA LEU A 76 -9.78 6.84 7.20
C LEU A 76 -8.50 7.65 7.41
N SER A 77 -7.48 7.35 6.60
CA SER A 77 -6.21 8.06 6.64
C SER A 77 -5.72 8.45 5.25
N LEU A 78 -5.04 9.60 5.17
CA LEU A 78 -4.51 10.19 3.95
C LEU A 78 -3.03 10.53 4.16
N GLY A 79 -2.17 9.98 3.31
CA GLY A 79 -0.74 10.27 3.24
C GLY A 79 -0.42 11.07 1.98
N LEU A 80 -0.10 12.35 2.14
CA LEU A 80 0.12 13.29 1.03
C LEU A 80 1.55 13.84 0.98
N LEU A 81 2.16 14.06 2.14
CA LEU A 81 3.44 14.77 2.22
C LEU A 81 4.59 13.78 2.34
N SER A 82 5.44 13.73 1.33
CA SER A 82 6.64 12.88 1.37
C SER A 82 7.77 13.56 2.15
N TYR A 83 8.49 12.81 2.97
CA TYR A 83 9.65 13.28 3.75
C TYR A 83 10.88 12.39 3.55
N GLY A 84 12.05 12.87 3.98
CA GLY A 84 13.33 12.16 3.79
C GLY A 84 13.72 12.02 2.32
N LYS A 85 13.50 13.07 1.52
CA LYS A 85 13.89 13.13 0.10
C LYS A 85 15.39 13.38 -0.02
N LYS A 86 16.05 12.72 -0.96
CA LYS A 86 17.40 13.08 -1.43
C LYS A 86 17.32 14.35 -2.29
N ASP A 87 18.47 14.93 -2.60
CA ASP A 87 18.58 16.13 -3.45
C ASP A 87 17.85 15.93 -4.80
N ASN A 88 16.78 16.70 -4.99
CA ASN A 88 15.91 16.61 -6.18
C ASN A 88 16.67 16.92 -7.48
N SER A 89 17.75 17.70 -7.44
CA SER A 89 18.55 17.98 -8.63
C SER A 89 19.29 16.74 -9.16
N GLN A 90 19.59 15.79 -8.26
CA GLN A 90 20.30 14.56 -8.58
C GLN A 90 19.33 13.39 -8.78
N TYR A 91 18.36 13.24 -7.88
CA TYR A 91 17.47 12.06 -7.80
C TYR A 91 16.06 12.32 -8.34
N GLY A 92 15.76 13.54 -8.79
CA GLY A 92 14.44 13.94 -9.25
C GLY A 92 13.40 14.02 -8.14
N THR A 93 12.15 14.29 -8.51
CA THR A 93 11.05 14.43 -7.55
C THR A 93 10.09 13.25 -7.68
N THR A 94 9.71 12.65 -6.55
CA THR A 94 8.58 11.72 -6.52
C THR A 94 7.37 12.39 -5.89
N THR A 95 6.23 12.30 -6.56
CA THR A 95 4.92 12.62 -5.98
C THR A 95 4.24 11.35 -5.53
N ARG A 96 3.62 11.39 -4.34
CA ARG A 96 2.91 10.26 -3.74
C ARG A 96 1.52 10.69 -3.30
N PHE A 97 0.57 9.80 -3.50
CA PHE A 97 -0.76 9.86 -2.90
C PHE A 97 -1.07 8.50 -2.27
N ASP A 98 -1.57 8.50 -1.04
CA ASP A 98 -1.89 7.30 -0.27
C ASP A 98 -3.21 7.54 0.48
N VAL A 99 -4.20 6.69 0.27
CA VAL A 99 -5.46 6.68 1.01
C VAL A 99 -5.69 5.29 1.57
N GLN A 100 -6.10 5.20 2.83
CA GLN A 100 -6.37 3.95 3.51
C GLN A 100 -7.68 4.04 4.29
N LEU A 101 -8.52 3.04 4.12
CA LEU A 101 -9.78 2.85 4.82
C LEU A 101 -9.68 1.56 5.62
N HIS A 102 -9.84 1.65 6.92
CA HIS A 102 -9.89 0.52 7.83
C HIS A 102 -11.29 0.41 8.44
N LEU A 103 -11.90 -0.76 8.31
CA LEU A 103 -13.19 -1.07 8.91
C LEU A 103 -13.01 -2.21 9.91
N TYR A 104 -13.49 -1.98 11.13
CA TYR A 104 -13.41 -2.93 12.24
C TYR A 104 -14.81 -3.33 12.75
N PRO A 105 -15.68 -3.91 11.90
CA PRO A 105 -16.87 -4.58 12.41
C PRO A 105 -16.45 -5.75 13.31
N ARG A 106 -17.39 -6.27 14.12
CA ARG A 106 -17.05 -7.23 15.18
C ARG A 106 -16.28 -8.46 14.70
N LYS A 107 -16.82 -9.13 13.68
CA LYS A 107 -16.30 -10.44 13.23
C LYS A 107 -15.19 -10.31 12.19
N PHE A 108 -14.93 -9.10 11.67
CA PHE A 108 -14.05 -8.91 10.52
C PHE A 108 -13.18 -7.66 10.64
N ILE A 109 -12.05 -7.68 9.95
CA ILE A 109 -11.21 -6.52 9.65
C ILE A 109 -11.21 -6.39 8.13
N PHE A 110 -11.52 -5.20 7.64
CA PHE A 110 -11.37 -4.84 6.24
C PHE A 110 -10.37 -3.70 6.14
N ASP A 111 -9.26 -3.92 5.44
CA ASP A 111 -8.30 -2.86 5.12
C ASP A 111 -8.28 -2.66 3.62
N ILE A 112 -8.56 -1.45 3.18
CA ILE A 112 -8.54 -1.07 1.76
C ILE A 112 -7.57 0.08 1.63
N PHE A 113 -6.63 -0.01 0.71
CA PHE A 113 -5.72 1.09 0.43
C PHE A 113 -5.51 1.27 -1.05
N PHE A 114 -5.29 2.53 -1.44
CA PHE A 114 -4.92 2.90 -2.78
C PHE A 114 -3.73 3.86 -2.74
N GLN A 115 -2.72 3.53 -3.54
CA GLN A 115 -1.46 4.25 -3.60
C GLN A 115 -1.13 4.62 -5.04
N LEU A 116 -0.68 5.86 -5.24
CA LEU A 116 -0.14 6.36 -6.49
C LEU A 116 1.24 6.94 -6.26
N TYR A 117 2.17 6.59 -7.14
CA TYR A 117 3.52 7.12 -7.17
C TYR A 117 3.82 7.56 -8.60
N ASN A 118 4.34 8.77 -8.77
CA ASN A 118 4.87 9.23 -10.06
C ASN A 118 6.27 9.81 -9.87
N GLY A 119 7.16 9.49 -10.80
CA GLY A 119 8.55 9.87 -10.76
C GLY A 119 9.37 8.90 -9.92
N PHE A 120 10.33 8.26 -10.57
CA PHE A 120 11.24 7.29 -9.96
C PHE A 120 12.67 7.59 -10.42
N TYR A 121 13.66 7.11 -9.68
CA TYR A 121 15.04 7.13 -10.13
C TYR A 121 15.69 5.76 -10.00
N SER A 122 16.74 5.55 -10.78
CA SER A 122 17.66 4.44 -10.59
C SER A 122 19.05 4.94 -10.27
N ASP A 123 19.74 4.24 -9.37
CA ASP A 123 21.15 4.39 -9.06
C ASP A 123 22.00 3.20 -9.56
N ASN A 124 21.41 2.32 -10.40
CA ASN A 124 22.16 1.24 -11.02
C ASN A 124 23.19 1.81 -12.03
N LYS A 125 24.48 1.57 -11.76
CA LYS A 125 25.63 2.00 -12.56
C LYS A 125 25.54 1.62 -14.05
N GLU A 126 24.81 0.57 -14.40
CA GLU A 126 24.65 0.12 -15.79
C GLU A 126 23.77 1.05 -16.63
N ILE A 127 22.88 1.82 -15.99
CA ILE A 127 21.92 2.71 -16.68
C ILE A 127 22.09 4.18 -16.31
N VAL A 128 22.84 4.48 -15.24
CA VAL A 128 23.17 5.85 -14.86
C VAL A 128 24.17 6.41 -15.87
N PRO A 129 23.88 7.56 -16.51
CA PRO A 129 24.81 8.22 -17.42
C PRO A 129 26.16 8.52 -16.77
N GLN A 130 27.24 8.49 -17.54
CA GLN A 130 28.58 8.79 -17.03
C GLN A 130 28.62 10.20 -16.40
N GLY A 131 29.07 10.28 -15.16
CA GLY A 131 29.13 11.54 -14.39
C GLY A 131 27.84 11.90 -13.63
N ALA A 132 26.73 11.17 -13.84
CA ALA A 132 25.52 11.32 -13.04
C ALA A 132 25.54 10.38 -11.82
N LYS A 133 24.80 10.73 -10.76
CA LYS A 133 24.60 9.85 -9.59
C LYS A 133 23.37 8.95 -9.73
N SER A 134 22.40 9.37 -10.53
CA SER A 134 21.16 8.63 -10.77
C SER A 134 20.58 8.97 -12.14
N TYR A 135 19.71 8.08 -12.60
CA TYR A 135 18.90 8.24 -13.79
C TYR A 135 17.44 8.44 -13.36
N TYR A 136 16.95 9.67 -13.48
CA TYR A 136 15.58 10.03 -13.12
C TYR A 136 14.61 9.80 -14.29
N ARG A 137 13.45 9.24 -13.97
CA ARG A 137 12.35 8.90 -14.88
C ARG A 137 11.06 9.47 -14.31
N ASN A 138 10.67 10.65 -14.79
CA ASN A 138 9.43 11.33 -14.38
C ASN A 138 8.17 10.67 -14.99
N ASP A 139 8.32 9.90 -16.06
CA ASP A 139 7.26 9.25 -16.81
C ASP A 139 6.79 7.93 -16.20
N ILE A 140 7.58 7.35 -15.28
CA ILE A 140 7.19 6.12 -14.58
C ILE A 140 6.12 6.46 -13.55
N GLY A 141 4.93 5.93 -13.77
CA GLY A 141 3.81 5.91 -12.85
C GLY A 141 3.59 4.52 -12.28
N MET A 142 3.15 4.46 -11.03
CA MET A 142 2.77 3.22 -10.35
C MET A 142 1.48 3.44 -9.56
N SER A 143 0.58 2.49 -9.70
CA SER A 143 -0.65 2.39 -8.92
C SER A 143 -0.72 1.06 -8.18
N HIS A 144 -1.23 1.09 -6.95
CA HIS A 144 -1.41 -0.11 -6.15
C HIS A 144 -2.71 -0.01 -5.36
N LEU A 145 -3.65 -0.92 -5.65
CA LEU A 145 -4.86 -1.14 -4.88
C LEU A 145 -4.69 -2.42 -4.08
N GLY A 146 -4.89 -2.37 -2.77
CA GLY A 146 -4.90 -3.54 -1.92
C GLY A 146 -6.15 -3.63 -1.07
N ILE A 147 -6.66 -4.85 -0.92
CA ILE A 147 -7.80 -5.18 -0.07
C ILE A 147 -7.42 -6.35 0.81
N ASN A 148 -7.60 -6.22 2.11
CA ASN A 148 -7.38 -7.25 3.12
C ASN A 148 -8.71 -7.54 3.83
N ILE A 149 -9.08 -8.80 3.94
CA ILE A 149 -10.31 -9.24 4.61
C ILE A 149 -9.94 -10.34 5.59
N ILE A 150 -10.07 -10.07 6.88
CA ILE A 150 -9.71 -11.00 7.95
C ILE A 150 -10.94 -11.26 8.81
N ARG A 151 -11.25 -12.53 9.08
CA ARG A 151 -12.26 -12.96 10.06
C ARG A 151 -11.61 -13.28 11.39
N ILE A 152 -12.21 -12.80 12.47
CA ILE A 152 -11.81 -13.04 13.85
C ILE A 152 -12.73 -14.10 14.45
N LEU A 153 -12.14 -15.19 14.98
CA LEU A 153 -12.92 -16.31 15.50
C LEU A 153 -13.47 -16.06 16.91
N ASN A 154 -12.71 -15.41 17.79
CA ASN A 154 -13.12 -15.08 19.15
C ASN A 154 -13.56 -13.61 19.28
N TYR A 155 -14.42 -13.15 18.37
CA TYR A 155 -14.84 -11.74 18.29
C TYR A 155 -15.67 -11.25 19.49
N GLU A 156 -16.19 -12.18 20.31
CA GLU A 156 -17.03 -11.85 21.47
C GLU A 156 -16.20 -11.37 22.67
N HIS A 157 -14.98 -11.91 22.79
CA HIS A 157 -14.06 -11.61 23.90
C HIS A 157 -12.86 -10.77 23.44
N PHE A 158 -12.44 -10.88 22.17
CA PHE A 158 -11.33 -10.12 21.61
C PHE A 158 -11.83 -8.91 20.81
N SER A 159 -11.42 -7.70 21.21
CA SER A 159 -11.73 -6.46 20.51
C SER A 159 -10.64 -6.10 19.50
N THR A 160 -10.99 -6.17 18.21
CA THR A 160 -10.16 -5.61 17.13
C THR A 160 -10.05 -4.10 17.23
N LYS A 161 -11.12 -3.43 17.63
CA LYS A 161 -11.14 -1.97 17.79
C LYS A 161 -10.19 -1.51 18.88
N ALA A 162 -10.10 -2.24 19.99
CA ALA A 162 -9.11 -1.94 21.03
C ALA A 162 -7.66 -2.11 20.53
N ALA A 163 -7.42 -3.10 19.68
CA ALA A 163 -6.09 -3.39 19.14
C ALA A 163 -5.64 -2.40 18.06
N PHE A 164 -6.55 -1.90 17.21
CA PHE A 164 -6.18 -1.14 16.00
C PHE A 164 -6.67 0.31 15.97
N SER A 165 -7.92 0.59 16.34
CA SER A 165 -8.51 1.95 16.25
C SER A 165 -8.59 2.68 17.59
N GLN A 166 -8.29 2.00 18.69
CA GLN A 166 -8.41 2.50 20.07
C GLN A 166 -9.81 3.02 20.44
N SER A 167 -10.84 2.65 19.68
CA SER A 167 -12.23 3.04 19.95
C SER A 167 -12.95 2.13 20.97
N GLU A 168 -12.26 1.12 21.49
CA GLU A 168 -12.72 0.25 22.57
C GLU A 168 -11.59 -0.08 23.52
N ILE A 169 -11.94 -0.57 24.72
CA ILE A 169 -10.99 -0.99 25.74
C ILE A 169 -11.17 -2.48 25.98
N GLN A 170 -10.07 -3.23 25.86
CA GLN A 170 -9.98 -4.63 26.24
C GLN A 170 -9.72 -4.73 27.75
N ARG A 171 -10.76 -5.01 28.54
CA ARG A 171 -10.71 -5.07 30.02
C ARG A 171 -10.01 -6.31 30.54
N LYS A 172 -10.14 -7.43 29.82
CA LYS A 172 -9.57 -8.74 30.19
C LYS A 172 -8.73 -9.27 29.05
N LYS A 173 -7.66 -10.00 29.36
CA LYS A 173 -6.84 -10.66 28.33
C LYS A 173 -7.72 -11.62 27.52
N ALA A 174 -7.72 -11.45 26.21
CA ALA A 174 -8.35 -12.36 25.25
C ALA A 174 -7.50 -12.39 23.99
N GLY A 175 -7.34 -13.57 23.39
CA GLY A 175 -6.72 -13.74 22.09
C GLY A 175 -7.75 -14.27 21.09
N SER A 176 -7.41 -14.20 19.81
CA SER A 176 -8.22 -14.80 18.76
C SER A 176 -7.35 -15.36 17.65
N TRP A 177 -7.76 -16.50 17.12
CA TRP A 177 -7.35 -16.89 15.78
C TRP A 177 -7.97 -15.96 14.74
N ALA A 178 -7.23 -15.71 13.68
CA ALA A 178 -7.63 -14.87 12.57
C ALA A 178 -7.34 -15.59 11.25
N VAL A 179 -8.30 -15.58 10.32
CA VAL A 179 -8.14 -16.17 8.99
C VAL A 179 -8.65 -15.20 7.96
N GLY A 180 -7.92 -15.02 6.87
CA GLY A 180 -8.24 -13.98 5.91
C GLY A 180 -7.62 -14.19 4.55
N THR A 181 -7.93 -13.26 3.68
CA THR A 181 -7.42 -13.18 2.32
C THR A 181 -6.97 -11.75 2.02
N LYS A 182 -5.99 -11.62 1.14
CA LYS A 182 -5.50 -10.33 0.66
C LYS A 182 -5.44 -10.34 -0.86
N PHE A 183 -6.02 -9.32 -1.46
CA PHE A 183 -5.99 -9.06 -2.89
C PHE A 183 -5.14 -7.83 -3.16
N ASN A 184 -4.30 -7.86 -4.19
CA ASN A 184 -3.52 -6.72 -4.61
C ASN A 184 -3.58 -6.62 -6.13
N ILE A 185 -3.79 -5.40 -6.62
CA ILE A 185 -3.73 -5.05 -8.04
C ILE A 185 -2.65 -3.98 -8.17
N PHE A 186 -1.63 -4.27 -8.98
CA PHE A 186 -0.52 -3.37 -9.26
C PHE A 186 -0.54 -2.99 -10.74
N GLY A 187 -0.36 -1.70 -11.02
CA GLY A 187 -0.20 -1.17 -12.37
C GLY A 187 1.06 -0.32 -12.44
N ILE A 188 1.86 -0.51 -13.50
CA ILE A 188 3.01 0.32 -13.83
C ILE A 188 2.80 0.85 -15.24
N ASN A 189 3.01 2.15 -15.44
CA ASN A 189 2.93 2.79 -16.74
C ASN A 189 4.16 3.67 -16.98
N SER A 190 4.51 3.83 -18.26
CA SER A 190 5.65 4.65 -18.69
C SER A 190 5.50 4.96 -20.18
N ASP A 191 5.89 6.16 -20.59
CA ASP A 191 5.82 6.60 -21.99
C ASP A 191 6.92 5.97 -22.86
N SER A 192 7.92 5.36 -22.22
CA SER A 192 9.06 4.71 -22.86
C SER A 192 9.27 3.31 -22.27
N SER A 193 10.17 2.53 -22.89
CA SER A 193 10.57 1.26 -22.29
C SER A 193 11.05 1.47 -20.85
N LEU A 194 10.64 0.56 -19.96
CA LEU A 194 11.23 0.50 -18.62
C LEU A 194 12.71 0.10 -18.71
N LEU A 195 13.11 -0.63 -19.75
CA LEU A 195 14.53 -0.89 -20.03
C LEU A 195 15.19 0.41 -20.51
N ALA A 196 16.27 0.80 -19.85
CA ALA A 196 16.96 2.04 -20.17
C ALA A 196 17.50 2.03 -21.63
N PRO A 197 17.44 3.16 -22.36
CA PRO A 197 17.88 3.25 -23.76
C PRO A 197 19.34 2.86 -23.99
N ILE A 198 20.21 2.97 -22.98
CA ILE A 198 21.63 2.58 -23.06
C ILE A 198 21.77 1.09 -23.40
N ILE A 199 20.76 0.27 -23.08
CA ILE A 199 20.73 -1.18 -23.34
C ILE A 199 20.22 -1.51 -24.76
N TYR A 200 19.51 -0.57 -25.40
CA TYR A 200 19.04 -0.66 -26.79
C TYR A 200 19.50 0.58 -27.56
N PRO A 201 20.73 0.62 -28.10
CA PRO A 201 21.06 1.67 -29.07
C PRO A 201 20.03 1.60 -30.20
N PRO A 202 19.47 2.73 -30.66
CA PRO A 202 18.43 2.74 -31.69
C PRO A 202 18.94 2.01 -32.94
N PRO A 203 18.12 1.15 -33.59
CA PRO A 203 18.57 0.32 -34.70
C PRO A 203 18.94 1.07 -35.99
N TYR A 204 18.96 2.41 -36.02
CA TYR A 204 19.32 3.15 -37.22
C TYR A 204 20.09 4.44 -36.92
N LYS A 205 21.42 4.36 -36.96
CA LYS A 205 22.21 5.46 -37.55
C LYS A 205 22.30 5.18 -39.04
N LYS A 206 21.38 5.76 -39.81
CA LYS A 206 21.53 5.86 -41.27
C LYS A 206 22.74 6.78 -41.49
N TYR A 207 23.90 6.19 -41.76
CA TYR A 207 25.06 6.93 -42.24
C TYR A 207 24.69 7.50 -43.61
N ILE A 208 24.30 8.77 -43.64
CA ILE A 208 24.27 9.54 -44.88
C ILE A 208 25.72 9.97 -45.09
N LYS A 209 26.38 9.33 -46.05
CA LYS A 209 27.59 9.85 -46.70
C LYS A 209 27.19 10.91 -47.70
#